data_AF-A0A6G3X9X2-F1
#
_entry.id   AF-A0A6G3X9X2-F1
#
_cell.length_a   1.000
_cell.length_b   1.000
_cell.length_c   1.000
_cell.angle_alpha   90.00
_cell.angle_beta   90.00
_cell.angle_gamma   90.00
#
_symmetry.space_group_name_H-M   'P 1'
#
loop_
_entity.id
_entity.type
_entity.pdbx_description
1 polymer ?
#
loop_
_entity_poly.entity_id
_entity_poly.type
_entity_poly.pdbx_seq_one_letter_code
_entity_poly.pdbx_strand_id
1 'polypeptide(L)'
;EAGGEATFTSQLKGGSAEGKDAEVTVKVTAVAARELPELDDDFAQMASEFDTLEELKADSRKRLETTKQYDQATQAQERVLEELLKLAEVPIPEKLLADEVQTRKHNLEHHQLGQMGLDLEKYLEIQGKTLEEFENETSEQAIKGIKTQFILDELVNKEKL
;
A
#
# COMPACT_ATOMS: atom_id res chain seq x y z
N GLU A 1 -26.09 -1.85 -26.40
CA GLU A 1 -25.69 -2.51 -27.68
C GLU A 1 -24.94 -1.51 -28.55
N ALA A 2 -24.25 -1.96 -29.60
CA ALA A 2 -23.61 -1.03 -30.53
C ALA A 2 -24.67 -0.09 -31.13
N GLY A 3 -24.43 1.22 -31.08
CA GLY A 3 -25.40 2.25 -31.45
C GLY A 3 -26.27 2.77 -30.31
N GLY A 4 -26.16 2.23 -29.09
CA GLY A 4 -26.82 2.78 -27.91
C GLY A 4 -26.22 4.12 -27.48
N GLU A 5 -27.07 5.04 -27.05
CA GLU A 5 -26.68 6.32 -26.45
C GLU A 5 -27.30 6.46 -25.07
N ALA A 6 -26.54 7.01 -24.13
CA ALA A 6 -27.02 7.35 -22.81
C ALA A 6 -26.47 8.72 -22.42
N THR A 7 -27.36 9.58 -21.93
CA THR A 7 -27.03 10.92 -21.45
C THR A 7 -27.25 10.96 -19.95
N PHE A 8 -26.24 11.42 -19.21
CA PHE A 8 -26.32 11.60 -17.78
C PHE A 8 -25.58 12.86 -17.35
N THR A 9 -26.03 13.46 -16.24
CA THR A 9 -25.38 14.62 -15.65
C THR A 9 -24.29 14.16 -14.70
N SER A 10 -23.08 14.70 -14.85
CA SER A 10 -21.95 14.45 -13.95
C SER A 10 -21.20 15.73 -13.66
N GLN A 11 -20.68 15.82 -12.43
CA GLN A 11 -19.79 16.91 -12.04
C GLN A 11 -18.39 16.67 -12.63
N LEU A 12 -17.82 17.69 -13.27
CA LEU A 12 -16.49 17.60 -13.85
C LEU A 12 -15.41 17.66 -12.75
N LYS A 13 -14.53 16.65 -12.70
CA LYS A 13 -13.48 16.51 -11.67
C LYS A 13 -12.16 17.21 -12.02
N GLY A 14 -12.09 18.05 -13.07
CA GLY A 14 -10.87 18.77 -13.40
C GLY A 14 -11.00 19.76 -14.54
N GLY A 15 -10.00 20.63 -14.67
CA GLY A 15 -9.92 21.69 -15.68
C GLY A 15 -10.62 22.99 -15.27
N SER A 16 -10.73 23.95 -16.20
CA SER A 16 -11.31 25.28 -15.94
C SER A 16 -12.81 25.29 -15.61
N ALA A 17 -13.48 24.14 -15.67
CA ALA A 17 -14.89 23.95 -15.35
C ALA A 17 -15.10 22.93 -14.22
N GLU A 18 -14.08 22.68 -13.40
CA GLU A 18 -14.15 21.82 -12.22
C GLU A 18 -15.30 22.22 -11.28
N GLY A 19 -16.06 21.22 -10.80
CA GLY A 19 -17.19 21.42 -9.89
C GLY A 19 -18.51 21.83 -10.55
N LYS A 20 -18.54 22.08 -11.88
CA LYS A 20 -19.79 22.37 -12.61
C LYS A 20 -20.45 21.09 -13.10
N ASP A 21 -21.78 21.10 -13.09
CA ASP A 21 -22.59 20.04 -13.69
C ASP A 21 -22.49 20.10 -15.22
N ALA A 22 -22.15 18.96 -15.82
CA ALA A 22 -22.08 18.79 -17.26
C ALA A 22 -22.96 17.63 -17.71
N GLU A 23 -23.64 17.81 -18.83
CA GLU A 23 -24.39 16.76 -19.49
C GLU A 23 -23.45 15.95 -20.38
N VAL A 24 -23.22 14.68 -20.04
CA VAL A 24 -22.32 13.77 -20.76
C VAL A 24 -23.15 12.77 -21.55
N THR A 25 -23.03 12.83 -22.88
CA THR A 25 -23.63 11.84 -23.77
C THR A 25 -22.58 10.81 -24.18
N VAL A 26 -22.78 9.56 -23.78
CA VAL A 26 -21.92 8.43 -24.15
C VAL A 26 -22.59 7.65 -25.27
N LYS A 27 -21.90 7.56 -26.41
CA LYS A 27 -22.34 6.76 -27.56
C LYS A 27 -21.49 5.52 -27.69
N VAL A 28 -22.12 4.35 -27.67
CA VAL A 28 -21.44 3.06 -27.87
C VAL A 28 -21.18 2.87 -29.37
N THR A 29 -19.95 3.14 -29.81
CA THR A 29 -19.57 3.05 -31.23
C THR A 29 -19.35 1.62 -31.71
N ALA A 30 -18.81 0.77 -30.85
CA ALA A 30 -18.60 -0.64 -31.14
C ALA A 30 -18.72 -1.46 -29.84
N VAL A 31 -19.20 -2.68 -29.98
CA VAL A 31 -19.13 -3.69 -28.92
C VAL A 31 -18.23 -4.79 -29.45
N ALA A 32 -17.06 -4.93 -28.84
CA ALA A 32 -16.11 -5.99 -29.17
C ALA A 32 -16.08 -7.01 -28.03
N ALA A 33 -16.11 -8.29 -28.38
CA ALA A 33 -15.78 -9.35 -27.44
C ALA A 33 -14.26 -9.48 -27.36
N ARG A 34 -13.72 -9.63 -26.14
CA ARG A 34 -12.30 -9.97 -25.96
C ARG A 34 -12.14 -11.47 -26.16
N GLU A 35 -11.57 -11.86 -27.29
CA GLU A 35 -11.05 -13.22 -27.47
C GLU A 35 -9.68 -13.28 -26.81
N LEU A 36 -9.57 -14.09 -25.76
CA LEU A 36 -8.28 -14.34 -25.13
C LEU A 36 -7.48 -15.28 -26.04
N PRO A 37 -6.23 -14.95 -26.37
CA PRO A 37 -5.37 -15.85 -27.12
C PRO A 37 -5.17 -17.16 -26.34
N GLU A 38 -4.90 -18.25 -27.08
CA GLU A 38 -4.52 -19.50 -26.44
C GLU A 38 -3.19 -19.31 -25.71
N LEU A 39 -3.02 -20.01 -24.58
CA LEU A 39 -1.77 -19.99 -23.84
C LEU A 39 -0.81 -20.97 -24.51
N ASP A 40 -0.06 -20.48 -25.48
CA ASP A 40 0.94 -21.21 -26.27
C ASP A 40 2.26 -20.42 -26.36
N ASP A 41 3.20 -20.92 -27.17
CA ASP A 41 4.52 -20.29 -27.35
C ASP A 41 4.42 -18.93 -28.06
N ASP A 42 3.46 -18.76 -28.98
CA ASP A 42 3.19 -17.47 -29.63
C ASP A 42 2.73 -16.42 -28.60
N PHE A 43 1.89 -16.83 -27.64
CA PHE A 43 1.53 -15.98 -26.50
C PHE A 43 2.74 -15.61 -25.63
N ALA A 44 3.64 -16.56 -25.36
CA ALA A 44 4.83 -16.30 -24.57
C ALA A 44 5.73 -15.23 -25.20
N GLN A 45 5.93 -15.30 -26.51
CA GLN A 45 6.73 -14.32 -27.27
C GLN A 45 6.05 -12.95 -27.37
N MET A 46 4.71 -12.90 -27.48
CA MET A 46 3.98 -11.64 -27.50
C MET A 46 3.94 -10.94 -26.13
N ALA A 47 3.81 -11.71 -25.05
CA ALA A 47 3.57 -11.19 -23.71
C ALA A 47 4.85 -11.03 -22.87
N SER A 48 5.99 -11.58 -23.31
CA SER A 48 7.21 -11.65 -22.51
C SER A 48 8.48 -11.72 -23.36
N GLU A 49 9.63 -11.80 -22.69
CA GLU A 49 10.94 -12.02 -23.30
C GLU A 49 11.28 -13.51 -23.57
N PHE A 50 10.34 -14.42 -23.31
CA PHE A 50 10.54 -15.86 -23.43
C PHE A 50 10.04 -16.42 -24.76
N ASP A 51 10.74 -17.44 -25.28
CA ASP A 51 10.41 -18.07 -26.56
C ASP A 51 9.29 -19.12 -26.42
N THR A 52 9.13 -19.70 -25.23
CA THR A 52 8.15 -20.77 -24.94
C THR A 52 7.27 -20.48 -23.73
N LEU A 53 6.08 -21.07 -23.72
CA LEU A 53 5.15 -20.98 -22.60
C LEU A 53 5.70 -21.61 -21.33
N GLU A 54 6.48 -22.69 -21.46
CA GLU A 54 7.10 -23.36 -20.32
C GLU A 54 8.11 -22.45 -19.61
N GLU A 55 8.90 -21.66 -20.35
CA GLU A 55 9.82 -20.67 -19.78
C GLU A 55 9.08 -19.54 -19.08
N LEU A 56 8.03 -18.99 -19.69
CA LEU A 56 7.18 -17.97 -19.08
C LEU A 56 6.53 -18.47 -17.78
N LYS A 57 6.06 -19.73 -17.76
CA LYS A 57 5.50 -20.37 -16.55
C LYS A 57 6.57 -20.60 -15.48
N ALA A 58 7.78 -21.02 -15.88
CA ALA A 58 8.88 -21.26 -14.96
C ALA A 58 9.33 -19.96 -14.28
N ASP A 59 9.48 -18.87 -15.04
CA ASP A 59 9.80 -17.55 -14.48
C ASP A 59 8.69 -17.04 -13.56
N SER A 60 7.42 -17.15 -13.98
CA SER A 60 6.27 -16.79 -13.15
C SER A 60 6.26 -17.57 -11.83
N ARG A 61 6.56 -18.88 -11.87
CA ARG A 61 6.69 -19.71 -10.67
C ARG A 61 7.84 -19.22 -9.79
N LYS A 62 9.01 -18.93 -10.36
CA LYS A 62 10.17 -18.45 -9.61
C LYS A 62 9.91 -17.09 -8.94
N ARG A 63 9.22 -16.18 -9.62
CA ARG A 63 8.79 -14.89 -9.05
C ARG A 63 7.88 -15.12 -7.86
N LEU A 64 6.84 -15.94 -8.04
CA LEU A 64 5.91 -16.29 -6.96
C LEU A 64 6.63 -16.98 -5.79
N GLU A 65 7.57 -17.87 -6.06
CA GLU A 65 8.34 -18.55 -5.03
C GLU A 65 9.19 -17.56 -4.23
N THR A 66 9.92 -16.68 -4.90
CA THR A 66 10.71 -15.63 -4.25
C THR A 66 9.84 -14.73 -3.38
N THR A 67 8.69 -14.29 -3.90
CA THR A 67 7.73 -13.48 -3.14
C THR A 67 7.24 -14.26 -1.91
N LYS A 68 6.85 -15.52 -2.07
CA LYS A 68 6.36 -16.34 -0.96
C LYS A 68 7.43 -16.62 0.10
N GLN A 69 8.67 -16.83 -0.29
CA GLN A 69 9.79 -17.00 0.64
C GLN A 69 10.02 -15.71 1.46
N TYR A 70 10.01 -14.55 0.81
CA TYR A 70 10.13 -13.26 1.49
C TYR A 70 8.96 -12.99 2.44
N ASP A 71 7.73 -13.22 1.97
CA ASP A 71 6.51 -13.10 2.79
C ASP A 71 6.58 -14.02 4.01
N GLN A 72 7.01 -15.27 3.83
CA GLN A 72 7.11 -16.25 4.91
C GLN A 72 8.17 -15.83 5.93
N ALA A 73 9.34 -15.35 5.50
CA ALA A 73 10.39 -14.86 6.39
C ALA A 73 9.90 -13.64 7.19
N THR A 74 9.23 -12.70 6.53
CA THR A 74 8.65 -11.50 7.15
C THR A 74 7.60 -11.88 8.19
N GLN A 75 6.65 -12.75 7.84
CA GLN A 75 5.63 -13.23 8.77
C GLN A 75 6.22 -13.99 9.95
N ALA A 76 7.27 -14.79 9.72
CA ALA A 76 7.96 -15.49 10.81
C ALA A 76 8.61 -14.48 11.77
N GLN A 77 9.30 -13.46 11.24
CA GLN A 77 9.91 -12.39 12.03
C GLN A 77 8.85 -11.62 12.84
N GLU A 78 7.74 -11.22 12.21
CA GLU A 78 6.65 -10.52 12.87
C GLU A 78 6.04 -11.33 14.02
N ARG A 79 5.78 -12.63 13.80
CA ARG A 79 5.22 -13.50 14.84
C ARG A 79 6.17 -13.69 16.01
N VAL A 80 7.47 -13.90 15.74
CA VAL A 80 8.48 -14.01 16.80
C VAL A 80 8.54 -12.72 17.61
N LEU A 81 8.57 -11.57 16.92
CA LEU A 81 8.58 -10.27 17.57
C LEU A 81 7.32 -10.04 18.42
N GLU A 82 6.14 -10.39 17.92
CA GLU A 82 4.89 -10.27 18.65
C GLU A 82 4.90 -11.09 19.94
N GLU A 83 5.37 -12.33 19.89
CA GLU A 83 5.51 -13.18 21.06
C GLU A 83 6.57 -12.64 22.05
N LEU A 84 7.69 -12.11 21.55
CA LEU A 84 8.69 -11.45 22.39
C LEU A 84 8.12 -10.20 23.10
N LEU A 85 7.32 -9.41 22.39
CA LEU A 85 6.65 -8.23 22.94
C LEU A 85 5.62 -8.59 24.02
N LYS A 86 5.01 -9.79 23.97
CA LYS A 86 4.12 -10.30 25.02
C LYS A 86 4.87 -10.76 26.27
N LEU A 87 6.08 -11.27 26.10
CA LEU A 87 6.91 -11.78 27.21
C LEU A 87 7.73 -10.68 27.90
N ALA A 88 8.03 -9.59 27.21
CA ALA A 88 8.87 -8.52 27.71
C ALA A 88 8.07 -7.24 28.04
N GLU A 89 8.04 -6.87 29.32
CA GLU A 89 7.59 -5.55 29.74
C GLU A 89 8.72 -4.54 29.55
N VAL A 90 8.62 -3.75 28.47
CA VAL A 90 9.58 -2.69 28.16
C VAL A 90 8.97 -1.33 28.55
N PRO A 91 9.50 -0.66 29.59
CA PRO A 91 9.02 0.67 29.98
C PRO A 91 9.44 1.70 28.92
N ILE A 92 8.48 2.44 28.39
CA ILE A 92 8.74 3.47 27.38
C ILE A 92 8.71 4.85 28.06
N PRO A 93 9.78 5.65 27.96
CA PRO A 93 9.74 7.03 28.42
C PRO A 93 8.72 7.85 27.63
N GLU A 94 7.83 8.58 28.31
CA GLU A 94 6.79 9.40 27.66
C GLU A 94 7.39 10.44 26.69
N LYS A 95 8.55 11.02 27.05
CA LYS A 95 9.26 11.94 26.15
C LYS A 95 9.67 11.29 24.83
N LEU A 96 10.20 10.07 24.90
CA LEU A 96 10.63 9.34 23.71
C LEU A 96 9.43 8.98 22.83
N LEU A 97 8.31 8.60 23.44
CA LEU A 97 7.07 8.36 22.70
C LEU A 97 6.56 9.63 22.01
N ALA A 98 6.54 10.77 22.72
CA ALA A 98 6.11 12.03 22.15
C ALA A 98 7.00 12.48 20.98
N ASP A 99 8.32 12.36 21.12
CA ASP A 99 9.29 12.69 20.07
C ASP A 99 9.10 11.79 18.83
N GLU A 100 8.85 10.49 19.05
CA GLU A 100 8.64 9.51 17.98
C GLU A 100 7.31 9.74 17.24
N VAL A 101 6.23 10.05 17.97
CA VAL A 101 4.93 10.40 17.38
C VAL A 101 5.04 11.69 16.57
N GLN A 102 5.71 12.72 17.12
CA GLN A 102 5.96 13.96 16.41
C GLN A 102 6.80 13.75 15.16
N THR A 103 7.82 12.90 15.23
CA THR A 103 8.67 12.56 14.07
C THR A 103 7.87 11.82 13.00
N ARG A 104 7.01 10.86 13.37
CA ARG A 104 6.11 10.18 12.41
C ARG A 104 5.14 11.16 11.76
N LYS A 105 4.51 12.04 12.55
CA LYS A 105 3.58 13.06 12.06
C LYS A 105 4.28 14.02 11.10
N HIS A 106 5.45 14.53 11.48
CA HIS A 106 6.27 15.40 10.63
C HIS A 106 6.66 14.70 9.32
N ASN A 107 7.07 13.44 9.37
CA ASN A 107 7.38 12.67 8.17
C ASN A 107 6.16 12.50 7.25
N LEU A 108 5.00 12.20 7.81
CA LEU A 108 3.75 12.09 7.04
C LEU A 108 3.41 13.43 6.37
N GLU A 109 3.39 14.51 7.15
CA GLU A 109 3.03 15.85 6.68
C GLU A 109 3.99 16.36 5.60
N HIS A 110 5.30 16.23 5.81
CA HIS A 110 6.29 16.84 4.91
C HIS A 110 6.76 15.95 3.75
N HIS A 111 6.83 14.63 3.95
CA HIS A 111 7.36 13.72 2.91
C HIS A 111 6.30 13.00 2.11
N GLN A 112 5.13 12.70 2.68
CA GLN A 112 4.06 12.00 1.97
C GLN A 112 3.01 13.00 1.48
N LEU A 113 2.41 13.75 2.40
CA LEU A 113 1.32 14.68 2.10
C LEU A 113 1.81 15.92 1.34
N GLY A 114 2.95 16.47 1.76
CA GLY A 114 3.58 17.61 1.08
C GLY A 114 3.93 17.35 -0.38
N GLN A 115 4.31 16.11 -0.76
CA GLN A 115 4.56 15.77 -2.16
C GLN A 115 3.28 15.63 -2.99
N MET A 116 2.17 15.27 -2.34
CA MET A 116 0.85 15.15 -2.95
C MET A 116 0.08 16.48 -2.96
N GLY A 117 0.62 17.54 -2.33
CA GLY A 117 -0.09 18.80 -2.13
C GLY A 117 -1.34 18.67 -1.26
N LEU A 118 -1.35 17.67 -0.37
CA LEU A 118 -2.44 17.40 0.57
C LEU A 118 -2.04 17.91 1.97
N ASP A 119 -3.03 18.39 2.71
CA ASP A 119 -2.89 18.71 4.13
C ASP A 119 -3.39 17.54 4.99
N LEU A 120 -2.92 17.42 6.24
CA LEU A 120 -3.33 16.34 7.14
C LEU A 120 -4.84 16.27 7.34
N GLU A 121 -5.52 17.42 7.43
CA GLU A 121 -6.98 17.49 7.58
C GLU A 121 -7.72 16.85 6.39
N LYS A 122 -7.30 17.17 5.16
CA LYS A 122 -7.86 16.56 3.95
C LYS A 122 -7.55 15.07 3.85
N TYR A 123 -6.35 14.66 4.26
CA TYR A 123 -5.97 13.25 4.28
C TYR A 123 -6.86 12.44 5.22
N LEU A 124 -7.11 12.96 6.42
CA LEU A 124 -8.02 12.34 7.39
C LEU A 124 -9.46 12.31 6.89
N GLU A 125 -9.93 13.37 6.22
CA GLU A 125 -11.26 13.42 5.58
C GLU A 125 -11.41 12.35 4.49
N ILE A 126 -10.41 12.17 3.63
CA ILE A 126 -10.39 11.13 2.58
C ILE A 126 -10.42 9.73 3.19
N GLN A 127 -9.72 9.53 4.32
CA GLN A 127 -9.70 8.24 5.03
C GLN A 127 -10.94 8.01 5.89
N GLY A 128 -11.76 9.03 6.11
CA GLY A 128 -12.90 8.97 7.04
C GLY A 128 -12.47 8.74 8.49
N LYS A 129 -11.27 9.18 8.87
CA LYS A 129 -10.71 9.04 10.22
C LYS A 129 -10.70 10.37 10.96
N THR A 130 -10.85 10.32 12.27
CA THR A 130 -10.65 11.50 13.13
C THR A 130 -9.18 11.72 13.47
N LEU A 131 -8.83 12.94 13.87
CA LEU A 131 -7.48 13.25 14.33
C LEU A 131 -7.11 12.42 15.58
N GLU A 132 -8.07 12.18 16.47
CA GLU A 132 -7.87 11.37 17.66
C GLU A 132 -7.57 9.90 17.33
N GLU A 133 -8.30 9.30 16.39
CA GLU A 133 -8.00 7.95 15.90
C GLU A 133 -6.61 7.87 15.26
N PHE A 134 -6.24 8.88 14.46
CA PHE A 134 -4.92 8.95 13.86
C PHE A 134 -3.81 9.07 14.91
N GLU A 135 -3.98 9.92 15.92
CA GLU A 135 -2.99 10.09 16.99
C GLU A 135 -2.87 8.84 17.86
N ASN A 136 -3.98 8.16 18.16
CA ASN A 136 -4.00 6.90 18.88
C ASN A 136 -3.28 5.79 18.09
N GLU A 137 -3.63 5.58 16.82
CA GLU A 137 -2.97 4.60 15.95
C GLU A 137 -1.48 4.88 15.81
N THR A 138 -1.11 6.16 15.62
CA THR A 138 0.30 6.57 15.50
C THR A 138 1.06 6.32 16.80
N SER A 139 0.42 6.58 17.94
CA SER A 139 0.99 6.32 19.26
C SER A 139 1.18 4.82 19.51
N GLU A 140 0.20 3.98 19.18
CA GLU A 140 0.32 2.52 19.29
C GLU A 140 1.43 1.96 18.40
N GLN A 141 1.55 2.46 17.16
CA GLN A 141 2.63 2.11 16.25
C GLN A 141 3.99 2.55 16.78
N ALA A 142 4.08 3.76 17.36
CA ALA A 142 5.30 4.27 17.97
C ALA A 142 5.72 3.44 19.19
N ILE A 143 4.78 3.06 20.04
CA ILE A 143 5.02 2.15 21.18
C ILE A 143 5.59 0.83 20.67
N LYS A 144 4.95 0.19 19.68
CA LYS A 144 5.44 -1.08 19.12
C LYS A 144 6.84 -0.95 18.50
N GLY A 145 7.09 0.14 17.76
CA GLY A 145 8.39 0.42 17.14
C GLY A 145 9.50 0.58 18.18
N ILE A 146 9.28 1.41 19.19
CA ILE A 146 10.26 1.65 20.27
C ILE A 146 10.55 0.35 21.03
N LYS A 147 9.52 -0.42 21.40
CA LYS A 147 9.72 -1.70 22.10
C LYS A 147 10.53 -2.68 21.26
N THR A 148 10.22 -2.77 19.96
CA THR A 148 10.93 -3.63 19.03
C THR A 148 12.40 -3.25 18.97
N GLN A 149 12.70 -1.95 18.82
CA GLN A 149 14.08 -1.46 18.79
C GLN A 149 14.83 -1.84 20.07
N PHE A 150 14.25 -1.61 21.25
CA PHE A 150 14.90 -1.96 22.52
C PHE A 150 15.13 -3.47 22.69
N ILE A 151 14.19 -4.31 22.27
CA ILE A 151 14.37 -5.77 22.31
C ILE A 151 15.50 -6.20 21.37
N LEU A 152 15.54 -5.64 20.15
CA LEU A 152 16.59 -5.94 19.18
C LEU A 152 17.96 -5.45 19.66
N ASP A 153 18.04 -4.23 20.20
CA ASP A 153 19.29 -3.67 20.74
C ASP A 153 19.83 -4.54 21.89
N GLU A 154 18.96 -4.99 22.80
CA GLU A 154 19.34 -5.88 23.89
C GLU A 154 19.79 -7.26 23.38
N LEU A 155 19.14 -7.79 22.34
CA LEU A 155 19.54 -9.05 21.70
C LEU A 155 20.93 -8.92 21.05
N VAL A 156 21.17 -7.84 20.30
CA VAL A 156 22.47 -7.54 19.68
C VAL A 156 23.55 -7.42 20.75
N ASN A 157 23.29 -6.71 21.84
CA ASN A 157 24.22 -6.57 22.96
C ASN A 157 24.56 -7.92 23.62
N LYS A 158 23.57 -8.80 23.82
CA LYS A 158 23.76 -10.13 24.43
C LYS A 158 24.50 -11.11 23.52
N GLU A 159 24.13 -11.15 22.24
CA GLU A 159 24.71 -12.07 21.25
C GLU A 159 26.05 -11.55 20.69
N LYS A 160 26.43 -10.30 20.98
CA LYS A 160 27.63 -9.61 20.47
C LYS A 160 27.71 -9.63 18.94
N LEU A 161 26.56 -9.41 18.30
CA LEU A 161 26.44 -9.26 16.86
C LEU A 161 26.84 -7.85 16.41
#